data_AF-A0A0X8X356-F1
#
_entry.id   AF-A0A0X8X356-F1
#
_cell.length_a   1.000
_cell.length_b   1.000
_cell.length_c   1.000
_cell.angle_alpha   90.00
_cell.angle_beta   90.00
_cell.angle_gamma   90.00
#
_symmetry.space_group_name_H-M   'P 1'
#
loop_
_entity.id
_entity.type
_entity.pdbx_description
1 polymer ?
#
loop_
_entity_poly.entity_id
_entity_poly.type
_entity_poly.pdbx_seq_one_letter_code
_entity_poly.pdbx_strand_id
1 'polypeptide(L)' 'MPKYCFRKVYFICTNKQVIEPAIKSAVAYKDKDYAGILLDQKDKSVKMWDVNKPPKTYSVEGFYLVHERLFDELLKAHSK' A
#
# COMPACT_ATOMS: atom_id res chain seq x y z
N MET A 1 -15.90 -3.82 -24.63
CA MET A 1 -15.19 -3.08 -23.56
C MET A 1 -15.18 -3.94 -22.31
N PRO A 2 -14.09 -3.96 -21.50
CA PRO A 2 -14.04 -4.78 -20.29
C PRO A 2 -15.12 -4.38 -19.28
N LYS A 3 -15.80 -5.36 -18.68
CA LYS A 3 -16.89 -5.18 -17.70
C LYS A 3 -16.42 -4.47 -16.42
N TYR A 4 -15.15 -4.63 -16.05
CA TYR A 4 -14.55 -4.06 -14.85
C TYR A 4 -13.28 -3.28 -15.20
N CYS A 5 -13.05 -2.19 -14.48
CA CYS A 5 -11.83 -1.39 -14.60
C CYS A 5 -11.08 -1.44 -13.25
N PHE A 6 -10.04 -2.26 -13.20
CA PHE A 6 -9.15 -2.36 -12.04
C PHE A 6 -7.93 -1.46 -12.28
N ARG A 7 -7.52 -0.72 -11.25
CA ARG A 7 -6.25 0.02 -11.29
C ARG A 7 -5.30 -0.60 -10.30
N LYS A 8 -4.18 -1.12 -10.80
CA LYS A 8 -3.09 -1.59 -9.95
C LYS A 8 -2.29 -0.39 -9.46
N VAL A 9 -2.08 -0.32 -8.16
CA VAL A 9 -1.22 0.67 -7.51
C VAL A 9 -0.36 -0.03 -6.46
N TYR A 10 0.70 0.64 -6.03
CA TYR A 10 1.62 0.14 -5.01
C TYR A 10 1.63 1.09 -3.82
N PHE A 11 1.70 0.52 -2.63
CA PHE A 11 1.84 1.23 -1.37
C PHE A 11 3.10 0.76 -0.65
N ILE A 12 3.73 1.67 0.10
CA ILE A 12 4.75 1.30 1.07
C ILE A 12 4.03 0.94 2.37
N CYS A 13 4.10 -0.33 2.73
CA CYS A 13 3.50 -0.88 3.94
C CYS A 13 4.55 -0.95 5.06
N THR A 14 4.05 -0.93 6.30
CA THR A 14 4.81 -1.28 7.50
C THR A 14 4.13 -2.45 8.16
N ASN A 15 4.85 -3.54 8.42
CA ASN A 15 4.32 -4.77 9.01
C ASN A 15 3.07 -5.29 8.27
N LYS A 16 3.10 -5.27 6.93
CA LYS A 16 1.99 -5.67 6.04
C LYS A 16 0.72 -4.80 6.14
N GLN A 17 0.84 -3.59 6.69
CA GLN A 17 -0.25 -2.63 6.77
C GLN A 17 0.11 -1.33 6.05
N VAL A 18 -0.85 -0.76 5.33
CA VAL A 18 -0.69 0.58 4.74
C VAL A 18 -0.59 1.59 5.88
N ILE A 19 0.47 2.41 5.86
CA ILE A 19 0.77 3.36 6.93
C ILE A 19 -0.31 4.46 6.94
N GLU A 20 -0.94 4.75 8.08
CA GLU A 20 -2.04 5.73 8.21
C GLU A 20 -1.80 7.09 7.51
N PRO A 21 -0.62 7.74 7.65
CA PRO A 21 -0.29 8.95 6.90
C PRO A 21 -0.40 8.81 5.37
N ALA A 22 -0.05 7.63 4.83
CA ALA A 22 -0.17 7.34 3.40
C ALA A 22 -1.64 7.17 2.98
N ILE A 23 -2.50 6.67 3.88
CA ILE A 23 -3.96 6.61 3.68
C ILE A 23 -4.53 8.03 3.64
N LYS A 24 -4.20 8.88 4.62
CA LYS A 24 -4.70 10.26 4.71
C LYS A 24 -4.22 11.13 3.54
N SER A 25 -3.01 10.88 3.04
CA SER A 25 -2.41 11.65 1.94
C SER A 25 -2.63 11.02 0.56
N ALA A 26 -3.40 9.92 0.48
CA ALA A 26 -3.64 9.15 -0.74
C ALA A 26 -2.36 8.81 -1.54
N VAL A 27 -1.26 8.52 -0.84
CA VAL A 27 0.03 8.26 -1.49
C VAL A 27 0.04 6.84 -2.04
N ALA A 28 -0.20 6.73 -3.35
CA ALA A 28 -0.14 5.49 -4.09
C ALA A 28 0.77 5.67 -5.32
N TYR A 29 1.53 4.63 -5.65
CA TYR A 29 2.48 4.65 -6.76
C TYR A 29 1.96 3.78 -7.91
N LYS A 30 2.15 4.21 -9.16
CA LYS A 30 1.82 3.40 -10.34
C LYS A 30 2.91 2.39 -10.68
N ASP A 31 4.14 2.68 -10.27
CA ASP A 31 5.34 1.93 -10.59
C ASP A 31 5.91 1.32 -9.30
N LYS A 32 6.21 0.02 -9.34
CA LYS A 32 6.71 -0.74 -8.19
C LYS A 32 8.16 -0.39 -7.87
N ASP A 33 8.97 -0.20 -8.90
CA ASP A 33 10.42 0.03 -8.77
C ASP A 33 10.64 1.44 -8.24
N TYR A 34 9.86 2.41 -8.70
CA TYR A 34 9.84 3.76 -8.14
C TYR A 34 9.45 3.76 -6.65
N ALA A 35 8.43 2.99 -6.26
CA ALA A 35 8.07 2.83 -4.85
C ALA A 35 9.19 2.14 -4.04
N GLY A 36 9.93 1.21 -4.66
CA GLY A 36 11.11 0.56 -4.08
C GLY A 36 12.24 1.55 -3.79
N ILE A 37 12.57 2.42 -4.75
CA ILE A 37 13.58 3.47 -4.57
C ILE A 37 13.21 4.39 -3.40
N LEU A 38 11.94 4.79 -3.29
CA LEU A 38 11.46 5.62 -2.17
C LEU A 38 11.51 4.88 -0.84
N LEU A 39 11.26 3.56 -0.85
CA LEU A 39 11.41 2.74 0.33
C LEU A 39 12.87 2.68 0.79
N ASP A 40 13.81 2.44 -0.12
CA ASP A 40 15.25 2.38 0.20
C ASP A 40 15.76 3.70 0.79
N GLN A 41 15.22 4.83 0.34
CA GLN A 41 15.51 6.16 0.92
C GLN A 41 14.93 6.30 2.33
N LYS A 42 13.76 5.73 2.59
CA LYS A 42 13.07 5.78 3.88
C LYS A 42 13.73 4.88 4.93
N ASP A 43 14.17 3.69 4.55
CA ASP A 43 14.78 2.72 5.48
C ASP A 43 16.12 3.21 6.04
N LYS A 44 16.85 4.01 5.26
CA LYS A 44 18.08 4.69 5.71
C LYS A 44 17.86 5.76 6.78
N SER A 45 16.62 6.09 7.11
CA SER A 45 16.27 7.11 8.12
C SER A 45 15.99 6.53 9.50
N VAL A 46 16.75 5.51 9.95
CA VAL A 46 16.70 5.03 11.34
C VAL A 46 17.05 6.19 12.26
N LYS A 47 16.02 6.76 12.86
CA LYS A 47 16.15 7.89 13.76
C LYS A 47 16.68 7.39 15.11
N MET A 48 17.64 8.12 15.69
CA MET A 48 18.27 7.76 16.97
C MET A 48 17.30 7.58 18.15
N TRP A 49 16.03 7.97 18.02
CA TRP A 49 14.99 7.76 19.03
C TRP A 49 14.13 6.50 18.82
N ASP A 50 14.38 5.71 17.77
CA ASP A 50 13.69 4.43 17.53
C ASP A 50 14.49 3.22 18.07
N VAL A 51 15.58 3.44 18.81
CA VAL A 51 16.54 2.41 19.29
C VAL A 51 15.90 1.32 20.18
N ASN A 52 14.77 1.61 20.84
CA ASN A 52 14.05 0.65 21.69
C ASN A 52 12.76 0.10 21.07
N LYS A 53 12.46 0.43 19.81
CA LYS A 53 11.25 -0.09 19.15
C LYS A 53 11.58 -1.37 18.39
N PRO A 54 10.61 -2.29 18.26
CA PRO A 54 10.78 -3.45 17.40
C PRO A 54 11.12 -2.98 15.96
N PRO A 55 11.98 -3.72 15.24
CA PRO A 55 12.31 -3.40 13.86
C PRO A 55 11.03 -3.25 13.04
N LYS A 56 10.87 -2.12 12.35
CA LYS A 56 9.77 -1.92 11.42
C LYS A 56 10.13 -2.66 10.14
N THR A 57 9.29 -3.60 9.73
CA THR A 57 9.48 -4.26 8.45
C THR A 57 8.74 -3.44 7.41
N TYR A 58 9.45 -2.94 6.42
CA TYR A 58 8.83 -2.21 5.33
C TYR A 58 8.75 -3.06 4.06
N SER A 59 7.68 -2.88 3.29
CA SER A 59 7.43 -3.63 2.06
C SER A 59 6.75 -2.74 1.02
N VAL A 60 6.99 -3.03 -0.26
CA VAL A 60 6.18 -2.46 -1.36
C VAL A 60 5.15 -3.51 -1.77
N GLU A 61 3.88 -3.20 -1.55
CA GLU A 61 2.76 -4.11 -1.79
C GLU A 61 1.82 -3.55 -2.85
N GLY A 62 1.34 -4.43 -3.73
CA GLY A 62 0.44 -4.08 -4.82
C GLY A 62 -1.02 -4.27 -4.42
N PHE A 63 -1.85 -3.28 -4.71
CA PHE A 63 -3.28 -3.29 -4.45
C PHE A 63 -4.05 -3.00 -5.73
N TYR A 64 -5.21 -3.64 -5.88
CA TYR A 64 -6.16 -3.32 -6.93
C TYR A 64 -7.21 -2.37 -6.38
N LEU A 65 -7.22 -1.14 -6.88
CA LEU A 65 -8.29 -0.20 -6.63
C LEU A 65 -9.46 -0.54 -7.55
N VAL A 66 -10.63 -0.66 -6.95
CA VAL A 66 -11.91 -0.87 -7.63
C VAL A 66 -12.80 0.33 -7.38
N HIS A 67 -13.71 0.59 -8.31
CA HIS A 67 -14.79 1.53 -8.05
C HIS A 67 -15.65 1.00 -6.90
N GLU A 68 -16.09 1.86 -5.99
CA GLU A 68 -16.87 1.48 -4.80
C GLU A 68 -18.09 0.60 -5.14
N ARG A 69 -18.88 0.99 -6.15
CA ARG A 69 -19.98 0.16 -6.70
C ARG A 69 -19.60 -1.28 -7.07
N LEU A 70 -18.35 -1.54 -7.46
CA LEU A 70 -17.84 -2.88 -7.79
C LEU A 70 -17.34 -3.62 -6.55
N PHE A 71 -16.90 -2.88 -5.52
CA PHE A 71 -16.41 -3.48 -4.27
C PHE A 71 -17.51 -4.30 -3.60
N ASP A 72 -18.72 -3.77 -3.51
CA ASP A 72 -19.86 -4.48 -2.92
C ASP A 72 -20.26 -5.73 -3.71
N GLU A 73 -20.17 -5.68 -5.06
CA GLU A 73 -20.42 -6.82 -5.93
C GLU A 73 -19.37 -7.92 -5.70
N LEU A 74 -18.10 -7.54 -5.60
CA LEU A 74 -16.99 -8.47 -5.33
C LEU A 74 -17.08 -9.08 -3.93
N LEU A 75 -17.43 -8.28 -2.92
CA LEU A 75 -17.64 -8.75 -1.55
C LEU A 75 -18.80 -9.74 -1.46
N LYS A 76 -19.93 -9.48 -2.13
CA LYS A 76 -21.07 -10.43 -2.17
C LYS A 76 -20.67 -11.80 -2.71
N ALA A 77 -19.71 -11.88 -3.63
CA ALA A 77 -19.21 -13.15 -4.14
C ALA A 77 -18.32 -13.93 -3.14
N HIS A 78 -17.84 -13.28 -2.08
CA HIS A 78 -16.88 -13.86 -1.12
C HIS A 78 -17.40 -13.90 0.33
N SER A 79 -18.47 -13.17 0.64
CA SER A 79 -19.18 -13.23 1.91
C SER A 79 -20.30 -14.27 1.82
N LYS A 80 -20.11 -15.43 2.46
CA LYS A 80 -21.17 -16.41 2.70
C LYS A 80 -22.18 -15.92 3.73
#